data_AF-A0A094KST3-F1
#
_entry.id   AF-A0A094KST3-F1
#
_cell.length_a   1.000
_cell.length_b   1.000
_cell.length_c   1.000
_cell.angle_alpha   90.00
_cell.angle_beta   90.00
_cell.angle_gamma   90.00
#
_symmetry.space_group_name_H-M   'P 1'
#
loop_
_entity.id
_entity.type
_entity.pdbx_description
1 polymer ?
#
loop_
_entity_poly.entity_id
_entity_poly.type
_entity_poly.pdbx_seq_one_letter_code
_entity_poly.pdbx_strand_id
1 'polypeptide(L)' 'LTVTDQAFVTLATDDVYCQGALVLGQSLRNHTTSRKLAVLITPEVSS' A
#
# COMPACT_ATOMS: atom_id res chain seq x y z
N LEU A 1 -12.92 -1.27 16.48
CA LEU A 1 -12.13 -2.52 16.46
C LEU A 1 -11.32 -2.55 15.17
N THR A 2 -9.99 -2.52 15.27
CA THR A 2 -9.11 -2.69 14.11
C THR A 2 -9.13 -4.14 13.66
N VAL A 3 -9.39 -4.41 12.38
CA VAL A 3 -9.35 -5.77 11.83
C VAL A 3 -7.88 -6.11 11.55
N THR A 4 -7.27 -6.97 12.34
CA THR A 4 -5.82 -7.23 12.28
C THR A 4 -5.41 -8.27 11.24
N ASP A 5 -6.36 -9.10 10.82
CA ASP A 5 -6.07 -10.29 9.99
C ASP A 5 -6.42 -10.08 8.51
N GLN A 6 -6.86 -8.86 8.15
CA GLN A 6 -7.17 -8.46 6.78
C GLN A 6 -6.30 -7.28 6.37
N ALA A 7 -5.89 -7.27 5.10
CA ALA A 7 -5.10 -6.20 4.52
C ALA A 7 -5.50 -5.93 3.06
N PHE A 8 -5.33 -4.68 2.64
CA PHE A 8 -5.21 -4.35 1.22
C PHE A 8 -3.76 -4.54 0.79
N VAL A 9 -3.54 -5.27 -0.30
CA VAL A 9 -2.21 -5.58 -0.83
C VAL A 9 -2.08 -4.96 -2.22
N THR A 10 -0.96 -4.28 -2.47
CA THR A 10 -0.58 -3.78 -3.80
C THR A 10 0.88 -4.13 -4.09
N LEU A 11 1.31 -3.97 -5.35
CA LEU A 11 2.65 -4.29 -5.83
C LEU A 11 3.23 -3.07 -6.54
N ALA A 12 4.47 -2.71 -6.20
CA ALA A 12 5.26 -1.73 -6.94
C ALA A 12 6.54 -2.40 -7.46
N THR A 13 6.75 -2.34 -8.78
CA THR A 13 7.91 -2.95 -9.46
C THR A 13 9.00 -1.95 -9.81
N ASP A 14 8.74 -0.67 -9.65
CA ASP A 14 9.66 0.43 -9.89
C ASP A 14 9.21 1.68 -9.10
N ASP A 15 10.02 2.73 -9.14
CA ASP A 15 9.78 3.98 -8.41
C ASP A 15 8.54 4.73 -8.89
N VAL A 16 8.15 4.58 -10.16
CA VAL A 16 6.96 5.23 -10.72
C VAL A 16 5.71 4.57 -10.16
N TYR A 17 5.68 3.24 -10.08
CA TYR A 17 4.59 2.51 -9.44
C TYR A 17 4.52 2.73 -7.93
N CYS A 18 5.66 3.00 -7.27
CA CYS A 18 5.67 3.42 -5.86
C CYS A 18 4.84 4.68 -5.62
N GLN A 19 4.88 5.66 -6.53
CA GLN A 19 4.03 6.85 -6.44
C GLN A 19 2.53 6.48 -6.46
N GLY A 20 2.14 5.57 -7.36
CA GLY A 20 0.79 5.03 -7.41
C GLY A 20 0.38 4.31 -6.12
N ALA A 21 1.27 3.48 -5.56
CA ALA A 21 1.03 2.75 -4.31
C ALA A 21 0.86 3.71 -3.11
N LEU A 22 1.62 4.81 -3.06
CA LEU A 22 1.48 5.85 -2.04
C LEU A 22 0.12 6.55 -2.12
N VAL A 23 -0.30 6.96 -3.33
CA VAL A 23 -1.61 7.60 -3.54
C VAL A 23 -2.75 6.65 -3.18
N LEU A 24 -2.65 5.38 -3.59
CA LEU A 24 -3.60 4.33 -3.21
C LEU A 24 -3.70 4.19 -1.69
N GLY A 25 -2.57 4.02 -1.00
CA GLY A 25 -2.54 3.88 0.45
C GLY A 25 -3.12 5.10 1.18
N GLN A 26 -2.82 6.31 0.69
CA GLN A 26 -3.38 7.53 1.25
C GLN A 26 -4.90 7.61 1.02
N SER A 27 -5.41 7.23 -0.15
CA SER A 27 -6.84 7.21 -0.42
C SER A 27 -7.59 6.27 0.52
N LEU A 28 -7.06 5.08 0.79
CA LEU A 28 -7.66 4.12 1.73
C LEU A 28 -7.68 4.65 3.16
N ARG A 29 -6.61 5.36 3.58
CA ARG A 29 -6.56 6.04 4.89
C ARG A 29 -7.57 7.17 4.99
N ASN A 30 -7.72 7.98 3.93
CA ASN A 30 -8.70 9.06 3.89
C ASN A 30 -10.15 8.56 3.96
N HIS A 31 -10.40 7.32 3.52
CA HIS A 31 -11.70 6.64 3.67
C HIS A 31 -11.79 5.79 4.95
N THR A 32 -10.95 6.07 5.94
CA THR A 32 -11.00 5.47 7.29
C THR A 32 -11.00 3.94 7.24
N THR A 33 -10.12 3.35 6.42
CA THR A 33 -9.97 1.89 6.38
C THR A 33 -9.67 1.33 7.78
N SER A 34 -10.39 0.28 8.15
CA SER A 34 -10.17 -0.49 9.38
C SER A 34 -9.18 -1.65 9.21
N ARG A 35 -8.68 -1.86 7.98
CA ARG A 35 -7.77 -2.95 7.58
C ARG A 35 -6.35 -2.44 7.40
N LYS A 36 -5.38 -3.35 7.51
CA LYS A 36 -3.96 -3.07 7.26
C LYS A 36 -3.69 -2.76 5.79
N LEU A 37 -2.55 -2.13 5.51
CA LEU A 37 -2.04 -1.89 4.17
C LEU A 37 -0.69 -2.59 4.03
N ALA A 38 -0.50 -3.37 2.97
CA ALA A 38 0.76 -4.04 2.64
C ALA A 38 1.14 -3.71 1.20
N VAL A 39 2.43 -3.44 0.99
CA VAL A 39 3.00 -3.16 -0.34
C VAL A 39 4.11 -4.18 -0.58
N LEU A 40 3.97 -4.95 -1.64
CA LEU A 40 5.06 -5.79 -2.16
C LEU A 40 5.94 -4.91 -3.06
N ILE A 41 7.25 -5.02 -2.91
CA ILE A 41 8.23 -4.28 -3.72
C ILE A 41 9.22 -5.25 -4.36
N THR A 42 9.68 -4.94 -5.57
CA THR A 42 10.81 -5.62 -6.20
C THR A 42 12.14 -4.92 -5.88
N PRO A 43 13.30 -5.59 -6.03
CA PRO A 43 14.60 -4.99 -5.76
C PRO A 43 14.96 -3.77 -6.64
N GLU A 44 14.28 -3.59 -7.77
CA GLU A 44 14.45 -2.44 -8.66
C GLU A 44 13.90 -1.12 -8.09
N VAL A 45 13.08 -1.18 -7.03
CA VAL A 45 12.63 0.00 -6.31
C VAL A 45 13.79 0.60 -5.51
N SER A 46 13.99 1.91 -5.63
CA SER A 46 14.99 2.66 -4.88
C SER A 46 14.79 2.49 -3.37
N SER A 47 15.89 2.26 -2.65
CA SER A 47 15.91 2.04 -1.18
C SER A 47 15.77 3.33 -0.37
#